data_AF-A0A836BU54-F1
#
_entry.id   AF-A0A836BU54-F1
#
_cell.length_a   1.000
_cell.length_b   1.000
_cell.length_c   1.000
_cell.angle_alpha   90.00
_cell.angle_beta   90.00
_cell.angle_gamma   90.00
#
_symmetry.space_group_name_H-M   'P 1'
#
loop_
_entity.id
_entity.type
_entity.pdbx_description
1 polymer ?
#
loop_
_entity_poly.entity_id
_entity_poly.type
_entity_poly.pdbx_seq_one_letter_code
_entity_poly.pdbx_strand_id
1 'polypeptide(L)'
;MIAEQKKLESRFEELVALQHVLRHQPNKTKLTENQNELQKVAEALRQSTKQLCRNLKDNPNVAENMLKVASERQALQLLLSQCLNEIEVFGKVQPLLESVMAQEASEQAMKETIEREKNTTAAVRQLRNDLREEKLDHEEKVKEKKKGLVVLKEQLKGLKMDTAVSTRYLQKGLGAGNEHERRLQRTQLEDLLKELGLVQQQIDIEKAVHATQAEFLRQVAQQMQEDSVNWQSKHDEDLAAREKELELLKQQHARDLLALKTAEDKFNTEAALKKERELKVAEERERAEFEDMRELRRVQAAVIIQAWVRGHRVRRALKAGGGKKGGGKKGGKKKK
;
A
#
# COMPACT_ATOMS: atom_id res chain seq x y z
N MET A 1 66.85 -103.68 -9.29
CA MET A 1 66.11 -102.39 -9.30
C MET A 1 66.50 -101.42 -8.18
N ILE A 2 66.05 -101.55 -6.92
CA ILE A 2 66.39 -100.54 -5.88
C ILE A 2 67.90 -100.44 -5.60
N ALA A 3 68.61 -101.58 -5.61
CA ALA A 3 70.06 -101.60 -5.43
C ALA A 3 70.83 -100.99 -6.62
N GLU A 4 70.30 -101.09 -7.85
CA GLU A 4 70.91 -100.50 -9.05
C GLU A 4 70.67 -98.99 -9.11
N GLN A 5 69.47 -98.55 -8.70
CA GLN A 5 69.12 -97.14 -8.52
C GLN A 5 70.12 -96.46 -7.59
N LYS A 6 70.36 -97.03 -6.39
CA LYS A 6 71.32 -96.50 -5.41
C LYS A 6 72.75 -96.45 -5.93
N LYS A 7 73.15 -97.44 -6.75
CA LYS A 7 74.49 -97.44 -7.38
C LYS A 7 74.64 -96.33 -8.41
N LEU A 8 73.61 -96.07 -9.21
CA LEU A 8 73.60 -94.96 -10.17
C LEU A 8 73.59 -93.59 -9.47
N GLU A 9 72.89 -93.46 -8.34
CA GLU A 9 72.88 -92.25 -7.50
C GLU A 9 74.28 -91.94 -6.94
N SER A 10 74.91 -92.93 -6.30
CA SER A 10 76.28 -92.79 -5.76
C SER A 10 77.28 -92.40 -6.86
N ARG A 11 77.20 -93.04 -8.03
CA ARG A 11 78.10 -92.74 -9.16
C ARG A 11 77.83 -91.36 -9.77
N PHE A 12 76.58 -90.90 -9.76
CA PHE A 12 76.23 -89.55 -10.18
C PHE A 12 76.82 -88.50 -9.23
N GLU A 13 76.69 -88.71 -7.91
CA GLU A 13 77.26 -87.82 -6.89
C GLU A 13 78.79 -87.72 -7.00
N GLU A 14 79.48 -88.84 -7.18
CA GLU A 14 80.93 -88.88 -7.41
C GLU A 14 81.34 -88.08 -8.65
N LEU A 15 80.60 -88.23 -9.76
CA LEU A 15 80.87 -87.51 -11.00
C LEU A 15 80.62 -86.00 -10.87
N VAL A 16 79.59 -85.58 -10.13
CA VAL A 16 79.33 -84.15 -9.82
C VAL A 16 80.46 -83.57 -8.97
N ALA A 17 80.92 -84.28 -7.95
CA ALA A 17 82.03 -83.84 -7.10
C ALA A 17 83.32 -83.68 -7.93
N LEU A 18 83.63 -84.66 -8.79
CA LEU A 18 84.77 -84.60 -9.71
C LEU A 18 84.64 -83.45 -10.71
N GLN A 19 83.43 -83.16 -11.22
CA GLN A 19 83.18 -82.05 -12.14
C GLN A 19 83.53 -80.70 -11.51
N HIS A 20 83.19 -80.49 -10.23
CA HIS A 20 83.48 -79.26 -9.50
C HIS A 20 85.00 -79.00 -9.44
N VAL A 21 85.79 -80.04 -9.15
CA VAL A 21 87.26 -79.98 -9.10
C VAL A 21 87.85 -79.73 -10.49
N LEU A 22 87.37 -80.46 -11.51
CA LEU A 22 87.88 -80.38 -12.88
C LEU A 22 87.59 -79.04 -13.57
N ARG A 23 86.56 -78.29 -13.15
CA ARG A 23 86.25 -76.94 -13.68
C ARG A 23 87.38 -75.93 -13.49
N HIS A 24 88.20 -76.11 -12.46
CA HIS A 24 89.25 -75.15 -12.07
C HIS A 24 90.62 -75.53 -12.63
N GLN A 25 90.71 -76.66 -13.35
CA GLN A 25 91.95 -77.12 -13.97
C GLN A 25 92.07 -76.64 -15.42
N PRO A 26 93.29 -76.35 -15.90
CA PRO A 26 93.52 -75.90 -17.28
C PRO A 26 93.21 -76.99 -18.32
N ASN A 27 93.15 -78.26 -17.91
CA ASN A 27 92.90 -79.39 -18.79
C ASN A 27 91.40 -79.58 -19.08
N LYS A 28 90.94 -79.00 -20.20
CA LYS A 28 89.52 -78.99 -20.60
C LYS A 28 88.99 -80.33 -21.13
N THR A 29 89.83 -81.25 -21.60
CA THR A 29 89.38 -82.54 -22.17
C THR A 29 88.81 -83.48 -21.09
N LYS A 30 89.45 -83.57 -19.92
CA LYS A 30 88.94 -84.36 -18.79
C LYS A 30 87.61 -83.83 -18.26
N LEU A 31 87.40 -82.51 -18.32
CA LEU A 31 86.13 -81.89 -17.94
C LEU A 31 85.02 -82.26 -18.92
N THR A 32 85.29 -82.27 -20.23
CA THR A 32 84.31 -82.70 -21.23
C THR A 32 83.97 -84.18 -21.15
N GLU A 33 84.95 -85.04 -20.83
CA GLU A 33 84.71 -86.48 -20.60
C GLU A 33 83.82 -86.71 -19.37
N ASN A 34 84.13 -86.04 -18.25
CA ASN A 34 83.31 -86.10 -17.04
C ASN A 34 81.87 -85.59 -17.31
N GLN A 35 81.72 -84.50 -18.07
CA GLN A 35 80.39 -83.99 -18.47
C GLN A 35 79.59 -85.03 -19.28
N ASN A 36 80.23 -85.71 -20.22
CA ASN A 36 79.59 -86.74 -21.03
C ASN A 36 79.19 -87.96 -20.19
N GLU A 37 80.04 -88.40 -19.26
CA GLU A 37 79.70 -89.50 -18.34
C GLU A 37 78.58 -89.10 -17.37
N LEU A 38 78.62 -87.89 -16.83
CA LEU A 38 77.59 -87.37 -15.96
C LEU A 38 76.23 -87.36 -16.65
N GLN A 39 76.18 -86.94 -17.93
CA GLN A 39 74.95 -86.95 -18.71
C GLN A 39 74.44 -88.38 -18.95
N LYS A 40 75.31 -89.34 -19.28
CA LYS A 40 74.93 -90.76 -19.44
C LYS A 40 74.38 -91.37 -18.15
N VAL A 41 75.01 -91.09 -17.01
CA VAL A 41 74.55 -91.59 -15.71
C VAL A 41 73.22 -90.93 -15.32
N ALA A 42 73.03 -89.63 -15.58
CA ALA A 42 71.77 -88.94 -15.36
C ALA A 42 70.62 -89.54 -16.18
N GLU A 43 70.88 -89.85 -17.46
CA GLU A 43 69.91 -90.48 -18.35
C GLU A 43 69.54 -91.90 -17.87
N ALA A 44 70.53 -92.70 -17.48
CA ALA A 44 70.31 -94.03 -16.91
C ALA A 44 69.54 -93.98 -15.59
N LEU A 45 69.86 -93.01 -14.72
CA LEU A 45 69.15 -92.76 -13.46
C LEU A 45 67.67 -92.48 -13.74
N ARG A 46 67.39 -91.55 -14.66
CA ARG A 46 66.02 -91.16 -15.03
C ARG A 46 65.24 -92.33 -15.63
N GLN A 47 65.87 -93.18 -16.44
CA GLN A 47 65.23 -94.38 -16.98
C GLN A 47 64.92 -95.41 -15.88
N SER A 48 65.87 -95.66 -14.98
CA SER A 48 65.68 -96.56 -13.83
C SER A 48 64.55 -96.08 -12.91
N THR A 49 64.51 -94.77 -12.59
CA THR A 49 63.42 -94.19 -11.78
C THR A 49 62.07 -94.37 -12.46
N LYS A 50 62.00 -94.12 -13.77
CA LYS A 50 60.76 -94.27 -14.55
C LYS A 50 60.26 -95.71 -14.55
N GLN A 51 61.16 -96.68 -14.66
CA GLN A 51 60.82 -98.09 -14.63
C GLN A 51 60.37 -98.55 -13.23
N LEU A 52 61.02 -98.06 -12.17
CA LEU A 52 60.59 -98.30 -10.80
C LEU A 52 59.18 -97.73 -10.54
N CYS A 53 58.92 -96.49 -10.93
CA CYS A 53 57.59 -95.87 -10.78
C CYS A 53 56.51 -96.61 -11.57
N ARG A 54 56.83 -97.13 -12.77
CA ARG A 54 55.90 -97.92 -13.57
C ARG A 54 55.58 -99.26 -12.91
N ASN A 55 56.60 -99.97 -12.41
CA ASN A 55 56.40 -101.24 -11.69
C ASN A 55 55.62 -101.06 -10.38
N LEU A 56 55.83 -99.95 -9.67
CA LEU A 56 55.04 -99.62 -8.47
C LEU A 56 53.59 -99.24 -8.81
N LYS A 57 53.36 -98.66 -9.99
CA LYS A 57 52.02 -98.30 -10.49
C LYS A 57 51.25 -99.51 -11.02
N ASP A 58 51.94 -100.46 -11.62
CA ASP A 58 51.34 -101.68 -12.20
C ASP A 58 51.06 -102.76 -11.14
N ASN A 59 51.59 -102.64 -9.92
CA ASN A 59 51.35 -103.57 -8.81
C ASN A 59 50.92 -102.86 -7.52
N PRO A 60 49.70 -102.29 -7.47
CA PRO A 60 49.17 -101.71 -6.25
C PRO A 60 48.82 -102.84 -5.25
N ASN A 61 49.56 -102.87 -4.15
CA ASN A 61 49.28 -103.60 -2.91
C ASN A 61 48.91 -105.09 -3.03
N VAL A 62 49.80 -105.87 -3.62
CA VAL A 62 49.69 -107.33 -3.74
C VAL A 62 49.41 -108.01 -2.39
N ALA A 63 49.94 -107.48 -1.29
CA ALA A 63 49.76 -108.02 0.05
C ALA A 63 48.29 -107.94 0.54
N GLU A 64 47.64 -106.79 0.39
CA GLU A 64 46.23 -106.62 0.75
C GLU A 64 45.31 -107.46 -0.14
N ASN A 65 45.60 -107.53 -1.44
CA ASN A 65 44.84 -108.39 -2.35
C ASN A 65 44.97 -109.87 -1.97
N MET A 66 46.17 -110.33 -1.61
CA MET A 66 46.37 -111.70 -1.12
C MET A 66 45.63 -111.97 0.19
N LEU A 67 45.65 -111.02 1.14
CA LEU A 67 44.91 -111.15 2.39
C LEU A 67 43.40 -111.26 2.15
N LYS A 68 42.85 -110.44 1.25
CA LYS A 68 41.44 -110.49 0.86
C LYS A 68 41.08 -111.83 0.20
N VAL A 69 41.90 -112.33 -0.72
CA VAL A 69 41.66 -113.64 -1.35
C VAL A 69 41.71 -114.78 -0.32
N ALA A 70 42.64 -114.71 0.63
CA ALA A 70 42.74 -115.70 1.70
C ALA A 70 41.50 -115.68 2.61
N SER A 71 41.02 -114.49 3.01
CA SER A 71 39.83 -114.36 3.85
C SER A 71 38.55 -114.79 3.13
N GLU A 72 38.35 -114.40 1.87
CA GLU A 72 37.22 -114.82 1.05
C GLU A 72 37.21 -116.34 0.84
N ARG A 73 38.40 -116.94 0.58
CA ARG A 73 38.53 -118.39 0.47
C ARG A 73 38.14 -119.10 1.76
N GLN A 74 38.60 -118.59 2.91
CA GLN A 74 38.26 -119.18 4.20
C GLN A 74 36.76 -119.04 4.52
N ALA A 75 36.15 -117.89 4.23
CA ALA A 75 34.72 -117.69 4.39
C ALA A 75 33.91 -118.66 3.50
N LEU A 76 34.32 -118.86 2.25
CA LEU A 76 33.68 -119.81 1.34
C LEU A 76 33.81 -121.26 1.83
N GLN A 77 34.99 -121.65 2.33
CA GLN A 77 35.19 -122.99 2.91
C GLN A 77 34.30 -123.22 4.14
N LEU A 78 34.11 -122.20 4.98
CA LEU A 78 33.20 -122.27 6.12
C LEU A 78 31.74 -122.40 5.66
N LEU A 79 31.31 -121.61 4.69
CA LEU A 79 29.95 -121.68 4.15
C LEU A 79 29.65 -123.05 3.53
N LEU A 80 30.58 -123.57 2.71
CA LEU A 80 30.43 -124.88 2.08
C LEU A 80 30.41 -126.01 3.11
N SER A 81 31.24 -125.96 4.15
CA SER A 81 31.23 -126.98 5.20
C SER A 81 29.95 -126.95 6.03
N GLN A 82 29.41 -125.77 6.34
CA GLN A 82 28.10 -125.61 6.98
C GLN A 82 26.97 -126.15 6.11
N CYS A 83 26.97 -125.86 4.80
CA CYS A 83 25.97 -126.36 3.87
C CYS A 83 26.03 -127.88 3.71
N LEU A 84 27.23 -128.47 3.59
CA LEU A 84 27.40 -129.92 3.50
C LEU A 84 26.82 -130.62 4.74
N ASN A 85 27.15 -130.10 5.93
CA ASN A 85 26.63 -130.65 7.19
C ASN A 85 25.09 -130.53 7.26
N GLU A 86 24.53 -129.40 6.84
CA GLU A 86 23.06 -129.24 6.88
C GLU A 86 22.33 -130.13 5.87
N ILE A 87 22.92 -130.36 4.69
CA ILE A 87 22.38 -131.30 3.71
C ILE A 87 22.43 -132.73 4.27
N GLU A 88 23.55 -133.12 4.88
CA GLU A 88 23.72 -134.46 5.47
C GLU A 88 22.76 -134.71 6.64
N VAL A 89 22.54 -133.73 7.51
CA VAL A 89 21.73 -133.90 8.73
C VAL A 89 20.24 -133.63 8.51
N PHE A 90 19.90 -132.60 7.73
CA PHE A 90 18.53 -132.08 7.62
C PHE A 90 17.97 -132.07 6.20
N GLY A 91 18.79 -132.36 5.18
CA GLY A 91 18.37 -132.35 3.76
C GLY A 91 18.03 -130.96 3.23
N LYS A 92 18.57 -129.89 3.84
CA LYS A 92 18.27 -128.49 3.52
C LYS A 92 19.55 -127.71 3.19
N VAL A 93 19.39 -126.53 2.56
CA VAL A 93 20.51 -125.67 2.10
C VAL A 93 20.38 -124.24 2.65
N GLN A 94 19.89 -124.11 3.89
CA GLN A 94 19.56 -122.81 4.49
C GLN A 94 20.75 -121.82 4.64
N PRO A 95 21.99 -122.22 4.96
CA PRO A 95 23.09 -121.29 5.18
C PRO A 95 23.50 -120.61 3.88
N LEU A 96 23.40 -121.32 2.75
CA LEU A 96 23.62 -120.74 1.44
C LEU A 96 22.52 -119.73 1.10
N LEU A 97 21.26 -120.06 1.35
CA LEU A 97 20.14 -119.16 1.08
C LEU A 97 20.25 -117.87 1.91
N GLU A 98 20.52 -117.98 3.21
CA GLU A 98 20.71 -116.83 4.09
C GLU A 98 21.93 -115.98 3.69
N SER A 99 23.05 -116.62 3.31
CA SER A 99 24.23 -115.91 2.81
C SER A 99 23.94 -115.15 1.51
N VAL A 100 23.20 -115.75 0.57
CA VAL A 100 22.82 -115.10 -0.69
C VAL A 100 21.87 -113.94 -0.42
N MET A 101 20.85 -114.12 0.41
CA MET A 101 19.92 -113.05 0.79
C MET A 101 20.62 -111.89 1.50
N ALA A 102 21.57 -112.18 2.40
CA ALA A 102 22.36 -111.16 3.08
C ALA A 102 23.28 -110.40 2.09
N GLN A 103 23.87 -111.11 1.12
CA GLN A 103 24.69 -110.52 0.07
C GLN A 103 23.85 -109.58 -0.82
N GLU A 104 22.67 -110.02 -1.26
CA GLU A 104 21.73 -109.23 -2.06
C GLU A 104 21.24 -107.98 -1.31
N ALA A 105 20.90 -108.12 -0.03
CA ALA A 105 20.50 -106.98 0.83
C ALA A 105 21.64 -105.97 1.01
N SER A 106 22.87 -106.46 1.21
CA SER A 106 24.06 -105.62 1.30
C SER A 106 24.34 -104.87 -0.01
N GLU A 107 24.22 -105.57 -1.15
CA GLU A 107 24.38 -104.96 -2.47
C GLU A 107 23.33 -103.87 -2.74
N GLN A 108 22.08 -104.12 -2.35
CA GLN A 108 21.01 -103.13 -2.48
C GLN A 108 21.25 -101.90 -1.59
N ALA A 109 21.64 -102.09 -0.33
CA ALA A 109 21.98 -100.99 0.57
C ALA A 109 23.17 -100.17 0.05
N MET A 110 24.16 -100.83 -0.56
CA MET A 110 25.30 -100.17 -1.21
C MET A 110 24.84 -99.33 -2.40
N LYS A 111 23.98 -99.86 -3.28
CA LYS A 111 23.42 -99.12 -4.42
C LYS A 111 22.64 -97.88 -3.97
N GLU A 112 21.77 -98.02 -2.98
CA GLU A 112 21.02 -96.89 -2.41
C GLU A 112 21.94 -95.82 -1.81
N THR A 113 23.00 -96.25 -1.11
CA THR A 113 23.98 -95.32 -0.52
C THR A 113 24.71 -94.55 -1.61
N ILE A 114 25.13 -95.23 -2.69
CA ILE A 114 25.77 -94.60 -3.85
C ILE A 114 24.82 -93.60 -4.53
N GLU A 115 23.55 -93.96 -4.71
CA GLU A 115 22.55 -93.05 -5.30
C GLU A 115 22.29 -91.83 -4.42
N ARG A 116 22.14 -92.03 -3.10
CA ARG A 116 22.02 -90.92 -2.14
C ARG A 116 23.25 -90.01 -2.20
N GLU A 117 24.46 -90.57 -2.18
CA GLU A 117 25.70 -89.80 -2.26
C GLU A 117 25.79 -88.99 -3.56
N LYS A 118 25.44 -89.60 -4.71
CA LYS A 118 25.38 -88.91 -6.00
C LYS A 118 24.38 -87.76 -5.98
N ASN A 119 23.18 -87.98 -5.46
CA ASN A 119 22.14 -86.96 -5.37
C ASN A 119 22.54 -85.81 -4.43
N THR A 120 23.09 -86.13 -3.25
CA THR A 120 23.59 -85.11 -2.32
C THR A 120 24.75 -84.33 -2.91
N THR A 121 25.67 -84.99 -3.63
CA THR A 121 26.79 -84.33 -4.28
C THR A 121 26.32 -83.41 -5.41
N ALA A 122 25.31 -83.82 -6.18
CA ALA A 122 24.69 -82.98 -7.21
C ALA A 122 24.00 -81.76 -6.59
N ALA A 123 23.23 -81.94 -5.51
CA ALA A 123 22.56 -80.85 -4.79
C ALA A 123 23.56 -79.85 -4.19
N VAL A 124 24.65 -80.33 -3.58
CA VAL A 124 25.73 -79.45 -3.07
C VAL A 124 26.40 -78.68 -4.19
N ARG A 125 26.60 -79.28 -5.38
CA ARG A 125 27.13 -78.58 -6.55
C ARG A 125 26.18 -77.48 -7.04
N GLN A 126 24.87 -77.77 -7.11
CA GLN A 126 23.86 -76.76 -7.47
C GLN A 126 23.85 -75.61 -6.47
N LEU A 127 23.72 -75.88 -5.17
CA LEU A 127 23.73 -74.85 -4.14
C LEU A 127 25.00 -73.99 -4.14
N ARG A 128 26.16 -74.58 -4.47
CA ARG A 128 27.41 -73.82 -4.64
C ARG A 128 27.39 -72.90 -5.86
N ASN A 129 26.72 -73.30 -6.94
CA ASN A 129 26.55 -72.46 -8.11
C ASN A 129 25.54 -71.34 -7.84
N ASP A 130 24.39 -71.66 -7.26
CA ASP A 130 23.36 -70.68 -6.90
C ASP A 130 23.92 -69.62 -5.96
N LEU A 131 24.67 -70.04 -4.93
CA LEU A 131 25.34 -69.11 -4.00
C LEU A 131 26.38 -68.23 -4.71
N ARG A 132 27.04 -68.74 -5.76
CA ARG A 132 28.00 -67.95 -6.54
C ARG A 132 27.26 -66.92 -7.39
N GLU A 133 26.19 -67.32 -8.06
CA GLU A 133 25.36 -66.43 -8.89
C GLU A 133 24.72 -65.33 -8.02
N GLU A 134 24.12 -65.68 -6.89
CA GLU A 134 23.50 -64.72 -5.98
C GLU A 134 24.51 -63.69 -5.44
N LYS A 135 25.75 -64.12 -5.16
CA LYS A 135 26.83 -63.20 -4.76
C LYS A 135 27.21 -62.23 -5.89
N LEU A 136 27.32 -62.72 -7.12
CA LEU A 136 27.63 -61.88 -8.28
C LEU A 136 26.50 -60.86 -8.53
N ASP A 137 25.26 -61.31 -8.52
CA ASP A 137 24.06 -60.46 -8.63
C ASP A 137 24.01 -59.39 -7.54
N HIS A 138 24.31 -59.78 -6.30
CA HIS A 138 24.35 -58.85 -5.18
C HIS A 138 25.44 -57.79 -5.37
N GLU A 139 26.64 -58.20 -5.78
CA GLU A 139 27.75 -57.28 -6.06
C GLU A 139 27.41 -56.29 -7.19
N GLU A 140 26.75 -56.74 -8.25
CA GLU A 140 26.28 -55.86 -9.34
C GLU A 140 25.24 -54.87 -8.84
N LYS A 141 24.21 -55.32 -8.11
CA LYS A 141 23.19 -54.44 -7.52
C LYS A 141 23.81 -53.41 -6.57
N VAL A 142 24.81 -53.80 -5.78
CA VAL A 142 25.54 -52.87 -4.90
C VAL A 142 26.33 -51.86 -5.72
N LYS A 143 27.00 -52.27 -6.80
CA LYS A 143 27.72 -51.34 -7.71
C LYS A 143 26.75 -50.36 -8.37
N GLU A 144 25.60 -50.82 -8.84
CA GLU A 144 24.57 -49.98 -9.45
C GLU A 144 24.00 -48.96 -8.46
N LYS A 145 23.61 -49.41 -7.26
CA LYS A 145 23.14 -48.51 -6.20
C LYS A 145 24.21 -47.50 -5.79
N LYS A 146 25.49 -47.90 -5.71
CA LYS A 146 26.60 -46.97 -5.45
C LYS A 146 26.73 -45.92 -6.56
N LYS A 147 26.61 -46.30 -7.84
CA LYS A 147 26.60 -45.34 -8.97
C LYS A 147 25.43 -44.36 -8.85
N GLY A 148 24.22 -44.86 -8.61
CA GLY A 148 23.04 -44.01 -8.40
C GLY A 148 23.19 -43.04 -7.23
N LEU A 149 23.80 -43.50 -6.13
CA LEU A 149 24.09 -42.67 -4.95
C LEU A 149 25.08 -41.54 -5.25
N VAL A 150 26.09 -41.78 -6.11
CA VAL A 150 27.01 -40.72 -6.56
C VAL A 150 26.28 -39.68 -7.39
N VAL A 151 25.47 -40.09 -8.36
CA VAL A 151 24.67 -39.19 -9.21
C VAL A 151 23.72 -38.34 -8.36
N LEU A 152 22.98 -38.96 -7.44
CA LEU A 152 22.07 -38.25 -6.53
C LEU A 152 22.81 -37.26 -5.63
N LYS A 153 24.02 -37.61 -5.14
CA LYS A 153 24.85 -36.68 -4.37
C LYS A 153 25.30 -35.48 -5.20
N GLU A 154 25.63 -35.68 -6.47
CA GLU A 154 26.05 -34.61 -7.37
C GLU A 154 24.87 -33.69 -7.72
N GLN A 155 23.71 -34.25 -8.05
CA GLN A 155 22.48 -33.49 -8.25
C GLN A 155 22.11 -32.67 -7.01
N LEU A 156 22.20 -33.26 -5.82
CA LEU A 156 21.92 -32.57 -4.57
C LEU A 156 22.91 -31.43 -4.29
N LYS A 157 24.19 -31.60 -4.65
CA LYS A 157 25.18 -30.51 -4.59
C LYS A 157 24.84 -29.39 -5.59
N GLY A 158 24.50 -29.74 -6.83
CA GLY A 158 24.08 -28.79 -7.87
C GLY A 158 22.88 -27.96 -7.40
N LEU A 159 21.79 -28.62 -7.00
CA LEU A 159 20.59 -27.96 -6.49
C LEU A 159 20.88 -27.05 -5.28
N LYS A 160 21.76 -27.46 -4.36
CA LYS A 160 22.16 -26.61 -3.23
C LYS A 160 22.91 -25.37 -3.68
N MET A 161 23.82 -25.49 -4.65
CA MET A 161 24.56 -24.35 -5.19
C MET A 161 23.61 -23.40 -5.93
N ASP A 162 22.74 -23.93 -6.80
CA ASP A 162 21.75 -23.14 -7.55
C ASP A 162 20.77 -22.42 -6.61
N THR A 163 20.25 -23.12 -5.60
CA THR A 163 19.34 -22.52 -4.61
C THR A 163 20.05 -21.43 -3.81
N ALA A 164 21.31 -21.65 -3.40
CA ALA A 164 22.08 -20.66 -2.66
C ALA A 164 22.36 -19.40 -3.51
N VAL A 165 22.71 -19.58 -4.79
CA VAL A 165 22.91 -18.47 -5.73
C VAL A 165 21.61 -17.72 -5.98
N SER A 166 20.53 -18.43 -6.29
CA SER A 166 19.20 -17.85 -6.52
C SER A 166 18.72 -17.05 -5.30
N THR A 167 18.86 -17.61 -4.10
CA THR A 167 18.50 -16.93 -2.84
C THR A 167 19.29 -15.65 -2.65
N ARG A 168 20.61 -15.65 -2.91
CA ARG A 168 21.44 -14.44 -2.82
C ARG A 168 21.03 -13.38 -3.83
N TYR A 169 20.72 -13.77 -5.07
CA TYR A 169 20.24 -12.85 -6.10
C TYR A 169 18.89 -12.24 -5.72
N LEU A 170 17.93 -13.06 -5.30
CA LEU A 170 16.63 -12.61 -4.79
C LEU A 170 16.78 -11.66 -3.61
N GLN A 171 17.61 -12.01 -2.62
CA GLN A 171 17.84 -11.17 -1.44
C GLN A 171 18.47 -9.83 -1.82
N LYS A 172 19.42 -9.82 -2.76
CA LYS A 172 20.04 -8.57 -3.26
C LYS A 172 19.04 -7.73 -4.07
N GLY A 173 18.22 -8.36 -4.90
CA GLY A 173 17.17 -7.70 -5.69
C GLY A 173 16.11 -7.07 -4.78
N LEU A 174 15.61 -7.81 -3.80
CA LEU A 174 14.65 -7.33 -2.80
C LEU A 174 15.27 -6.21 -1.93
N GLY A 175 16.53 -6.36 -1.52
CA GLY A 175 17.24 -5.33 -0.76
C GLY A 175 17.36 -4.01 -1.55
N ALA A 176 17.78 -4.08 -2.81
CA ALA A 176 17.90 -2.92 -3.68
C ALA A 176 16.53 -2.27 -3.98
N GLY A 177 15.49 -3.09 -4.23
CA GLY A 177 14.12 -2.61 -4.44
C GLY A 177 13.58 -1.87 -3.22
N ASN A 178 13.71 -2.47 -2.03
CA ASN A 178 13.30 -1.85 -0.78
C ASN A 178 14.06 -0.55 -0.49
N GLU A 179 15.36 -0.50 -0.79
CA GLU A 179 16.15 0.71 -0.59
C GLU A 179 15.73 1.83 -1.56
N HIS A 180 15.50 1.49 -2.82
CA HIS A 180 14.97 2.44 -3.80
C HIS A 180 13.60 2.98 -3.40
N GLU A 181 12.68 2.10 -3.01
CA GLU A 181 11.34 2.47 -2.57
C GLU A 181 11.38 3.35 -1.31
N ARG A 182 12.22 3.03 -0.32
CA ARG A 182 12.44 3.88 0.85
C ARG A 182 12.97 5.26 0.48
N ARG A 183 13.91 5.35 -0.47
CA ARG A 183 14.43 6.65 -0.93
C ARG A 183 13.33 7.47 -1.60
N LEU A 184 12.52 6.85 -2.46
CA LEU A 184 11.40 7.52 -3.14
C LEU A 184 10.35 8.00 -2.14
N GLN A 185 9.95 7.15 -1.20
CA GLN A 185 9.01 7.50 -0.14
C GLN A 185 9.54 8.65 0.72
N ARG A 186 10.85 8.65 1.02
CA ARG A 186 11.48 9.76 1.77
C ARG A 186 11.41 11.07 1.00
N THR A 187 11.75 11.07 -0.29
CA THR A 187 11.65 12.30 -1.11
C THR A 187 10.22 12.80 -1.22
N GLN A 188 9.24 11.90 -1.40
CA GLN A 188 7.83 12.27 -1.43
C GLN A 188 7.36 12.87 -0.09
N LEU A 189 7.79 12.29 1.03
CA LEU A 189 7.52 12.84 2.37
C LEU A 189 8.14 14.23 2.55
N GLU A 190 9.40 14.41 2.13
CA GLU A 190 10.08 15.70 2.19
C GLU A 190 9.35 16.77 1.36
N ASP A 191 8.86 16.42 0.17
CA ASP A 191 8.13 17.36 -0.69
C ASP A 191 6.74 17.69 -0.13
N LEU A 192 5.99 16.70 0.37
CA LEU A 192 4.72 16.93 1.07
C LEU A 192 4.89 17.81 2.31
N LEU A 193 5.98 17.65 3.06
CA LEU A 193 6.28 18.51 4.21
C LEU A 193 6.56 19.96 3.79
N LYS A 194 7.24 20.18 2.66
CA LYS A 194 7.44 21.53 2.11
C LYS A 194 6.10 22.15 1.67
N GLU A 195 5.26 21.39 0.97
CA GLU A 195 3.92 21.84 0.57
C GLU A 195 3.07 22.21 1.77
N LEU A 196 3.07 21.36 2.81
CA LEU A 196 2.36 21.63 4.06
C LEU A 196 2.87 22.91 4.73
N GLY A 197 4.19 23.14 4.73
CA GLY A 197 4.79 24.39 5.21
C GLY A 197 4.34 25.62 4.41
N LEU A 198 4.29 25.52 3.08
CA LEU A 198 3.84 26.61 2.21
C LEU A 198 2.35 26.94 2.43
N VAL A 199 1.50 25.92 2.50
CA VAL A 199 0.06 26.09 2.76
C VAL A 199 -0.15 26.71 4.14
N GLN A 200 0.60 26.27 5.15
CA GLN A 200 0.52 26.86 6.48
C GLN A 200 0.90 28.35 6.48
N GLN A 201 1.98 28.71 5.76
CA GLN A 201 2.37 30.12 5.59
C GLN A 201 1.27 30.93 4.88
N GLN A 202 0.65 30.38 3.84
CA GLN A 202 -0.47 31.03 3.14
C GLN A 202 -1.65 31.27 4.08
N ILE A 203 -2.03 30.27 4.89
CA ILE A 203 -3.08 30.39 5.89
C ILE A 203 -2.75 31.50 6.89
N ASP A 204 -1.51 31.59 7.36
CA ASP A 204 -1.10 32.60 8.34
C ASP A 204 -1.11 34.01 7.74
N ILE A 205 -0.69 34.17 6.48
CA ILE A 205 -0.79 35.42 5.72
C ILE A 205 -2.25 35.81 5.53
N GLU A 206 -3.11 34.89 5.08
CA GLU A 206 -4.53 35.15 4.89
C GLU A 206 -5.20 35.56 6.21
N LYS A 207 -4.91 34.87 7.32
CA LYS A 207 -5.40 35.25 8.65
C LYS A 207 -4.96 36.66 9.04
N ALA A 208 -3.70 37.02 8.80
CA ALA A 208 -3.19 38.35 9.10
C ALA A 208 -3.87 39.43 8.23
N VAL A 209 -4.01 39.20 6.93
CA VAL A 209 -4.70 40.11 6.00
C VAL A 209 -6.19 40.24 6.35
N HIS A 210 -6.85 39.14 6.70
CA HIS A 210 -8.24 39.17 7.16
C HIS A 210 -8.40 39.96 8.45
N ALA A 211 -7.47 39.82 9.40
CA ALA A 211 -7.49 40.58 10.65
C ALA A 211 -7.35 42.09 10.38
N THR A 212 -6.37 42.50 9.57
CA THR A 212 -6.17 43.92 9.23
C THR A 212 -7.33 44.49 8.41
N GLN A 213 -7.88 43.71 7.48
CA GLN A 213 -9.06 44.12 6.71
C GLN A 213 -10.29 44.27 7.61
N ALA A 214 -10.49 43.36 8.56
CA ALA A 214 -11.59 43.45 9.53
C ALA A 214 -11.43 44.66 10.45
N GLU A 215 -10.22 44.97 10.90
CA GLU A 215 -9.92 46.18 11.69
C GLU A 215 -10.18 47.45 10.88
N PHE A 216 -9.71 47.51 9.63
CA PHE A 216 -9.98 48.64 8.74
C PHE A 216 -11.48 48.85 8.52
N LEU A 217 -12.23 47.79 8.22
CA LEU A 217 -13.68 47.87 8.05
C LEU A 217 -14.39 48.31 9.34
N ARG A 218 -13.92 47.88 10.52
CA ARG A 218 -14.43 48.37 11.81
C ARG A 218 -14.16 49.87 11.99
N GLN A 219 -12.97 50.34 11.66
CA GLN A 219 -12.62 51.77 11.74
C GLN A 219 -13.49 52.60 10.80
N VAL A 220 -13.67 52.17 9.55
CA VAL A 220 -14.54 52.86 8.58
C VAL A 220 -16.00 52.84 9.05
N ALA A 221 -16.49 51.72 9.54
CA ALA A 221 -17.84 51.63 10.09
C ALA A 221 -18.03 52.56 11.29
N GLN A 222 -17.02 52.66 12.16
CA GLN A 222 -17.04 53.58 13.29
C GLN A 222 -17.02 55.04 12.83
N GLN A 223 -16.17 55.41 11.86
CA GLN A 223 -16.15 56.77 11.29
C GLN A 223 -17.49 57.13 10.64
N MET A 224 -18.09 56.21 9.87
CA MET A 224 -19.42 56.43 9.28
C MET A 224 -20.50 56.60 10.34
N GLN A 225 -20.40 55.85 11.45
CA GLN A 225 -21.32 56.00 12.57
C GLN A 225 -21.13 57.36 13.27
N GLU A 226 -19.89 57.78 13.52
CA GLU A 226 -19.55 59.08 14.09
C GLU A 226 -20.03 60.23 13.19
N ASP A 227 -19.79 60.15 11.88
CA ASP A 227 -20.28 61.11 10.90
C ASP A 227 -21.81 61.15 10.87
N SER A 228 -22.49 60.00 10.93
CA SER A 228 -23.96 59.96 10.99
C SER A 228 -24.48 60.65 12.25
N VAL A 229 -23.86 60.42 13.41
CA VAL A 229 -24.25 61.08 14.67
C VAL A 229 -23.97 62.58 14.60
N ASN A 230 -22.81 62.97 14.04
CA ASN A 230 -22.45 64.38 13.87
C ASN A 230 -23.44 65.10 12.92
N TRP A 231 -23.82 64.48 11.80
CA TRP A 231 -24.81 65.04 10.88
C TRP A 231 -26.20 65.09 11.49
N GLN A 232 -26.60 64.09 12.28
CA GLN A 232 -27.85 64.14 13.05
C GLN A 232 -27.84 65.28 14.05
N SER A 233 -26.78 65.43 14.85
CA SER A 233 -26.64 66.54 15.82
C SER A 233 -26.68 67.91 15.12
N LYS A 234 -25.93 68.08 14.02
CA LYS A 234 -25.98 69.32 13.24
C LYS A 234 -27.36 69.59 12.66
N HIS A 235 -28.03 68.56 12.15
CA HIS A 235 -29.37 68.68 11.63
C HIS A 235 -30.35 69.12 12.73
N ASP A 236 -30.29 68.50 13.91
CA ASP A 236 -31.13 68.86 15.06
C ASP A 236 -30.83 70.28 15.56
N GLU A 237 -29.56 70.68 15.61
CA GLU A 237 -29.13 72.04 15.97
C GLU A 237 -29.63 73.08 14.96
N ASP A 238 -29.44 72.84 13.66
CA ASP A 238 -29.91 73.71 12.58
C ASP A 238 -31.44 73.78 12.57
N LEU A 239 -32.13 72.66 12.77
CA LEU A 239 -33.58 72.60 12.85
C LEU A 239 -34.08 73.41 14.05
N ALA A 240 -33.49 73.24 15.23
CA ALA A 240 -33.82 74.02 16.42
C ALA A 240 -33.52 75.52 16.23
N ALA A 241 -32.43 75.88 15.54
CA ALA A 241 -32.11 77.27 15.21
C ALA A 241 -33.16 77.87 14.26
N ARG A 242 -33.54 77.13 13.20
CA ARG A 242 -34.59 77.55 12.26
C ARG A 242 -35.95 77.64 12.91
N GLU A 243 -36.30 76.72 13.81
CA GLU A 243 -37.53 76.80 14.61
C GLU A 243 -37.55 78.06 15.48
N LYS A 244 -36.45 78.39 16.16
CA LYS A 244 -36.32 79.64 16.94
C LYS A 244 -36.46 80.89 16.06
N GLU A 245 -35.80 80.92 14.90
CA GLU A 245 -35.94 82.02 13.93
C GLU A 245 -37.40 82.17 13.47
N LEU A 246 -38.06 81.05 13.17
CA LEU A 246 -39.45 81.00 12.73
C LEU A 246 -40.39 81.46 13.85
N GLU A 247 -40.16 81.05 15.10
CA GLU A 247 -40.88 81.55 16.27
C GLU A 247 -40.69 83.06 16.48
N LEU A 248 -39.46 83.56 16.35
CA LEU A 248 -39.17 84.98 16.48
C LEU A 248 -39.84 85.80 15.36
N LEU A 249 -39.80 85.32 14.12
CA LEU A 249 -40.53 85.89 12.98
C LEU A 249 -42.04 85.86 13.20
N LYS A 250 -42.59 84.76 13.74
CA LYS A 250 -44.01 84.67 14.11
C LYS A 250 -44.37 85.70 15.19
N GLN A 251 -43.52 85.87 16.20
CA GLN A 251 -43.71 86.88 17.25
C GLN A 251 -43.63 88.30 16.70
N GLN A 252 -42.67 88.59 15.83
CA GLN A 252 -42.55 89.87 15.13
C GLN A 252 -43.78 90.13 14.27
N HIS A 253 -44.18 89.17 13.41
CA HIS A 253 -45.39 89.27 12.61
C HIS A 253 -46.64 89.49 13.48
N ALA A 254 -46.77 88.80 14.62
CA ALA A 254 -47.89 89.01 15.54
C ALA A 254 -47.89 90.42 16.16
N ARG A 255 -46.71 90.95 16.52
CA ARG A 255 -46.56 92.33 17.02
C ARG A 255 -46.89 93.34 15.93
N ASP A 256 -46.38 93.15 14.73
CA ASP A 256 -46.62 94.02 13.58
C ASP A 256 -48.11 94.00 13.19
N LEU A 257 -48.75 92.83 13.23
CA LEU A 257 -50.19 92.68 13.01
C LEU A 257 -51.00 93.41 14.08
N LEU A 258 -50.61 93.35 15.35
CA LEU A 258 -51.24 94.12 16.43
C LEU A 258 -51.05 95.62 16.24
N ALA A 259 -49.82 96.05 15.92
CA ALA A 259 -49.52 97.45 15.64
C ALA A 259 -50.36 97.97 14.46
N LEU A 260 -50.44 97.20 13.38
CA LEU A 260 -51.28 97.49 12.23
C LEU A 260 -52.76 97.60 12.63
N LYS A 261 -53.31 96.63 13.37
CA LYS A 261 -54.70 96.70 13.86
C LYS A 261 -54.94 97.93 14.71
N THR A 262 -54.04 98.28 15.63
CA THR A 262 -54.19 99.50 16.43
C THR A 262 -54.09 100.77 15.59
N ALA A 263 -53.28 100.78 14.53
CA ALA A 263 -53.19 101.89 13.59
C ALA A 263 -54.44 101.98 12.70
N GLU A 264 -54.99 100.85 12.25
CA GLU A 264 -56.27 100.75 11.54
C GLU A 264 -57.42 101.21 12.42
N ASP A 265 -57.47 100.80 13.70
CA ASP A 265 -58.48 101.24 14.66
C ASP A 265 -58.37 102.74 14.94
N LYS A 266 -57.15 103.28 15.10
CA LYS A 266 -56.90 104.73 15.19
C LYS A 266 -57.36 105.46 13.94
N PHE A 267 -57.00 104.96 12.76
CA PHE A 267 -57.43 105.54 11.49
C PHE A 267 -58.96 105.50 11.34
N ASN A 268 -59.60 104.39 11.71
CA ASN A 268 -61.05 104.23 11.65
C ASN A 268 -61.77 105.14 12.64
N THR A 269 -61.25 105.29 13.87
CA THR A 269 -61.80 106.21 14.86
C THR A 269 -61.59 107.68 14.46
N GLU A 270 -60.43 108.05 13.93
CA GLU A 270 -60.18 109.37 13.35
C GLU A 270 -61.07 109.64 12.13
N ALA A 271 -61.26 108.67 11.24
CA ALA A 271 -62.15 108.78 10.09
C ALA A 271 -63.62 108.89 10.52
N ALA A 272 -64.05 108.15 11.55
CA ALA A 272 -65.39 108.25 12.13
C ALA A 272 -65.61 109.62 12.78
N LEU A 273 -64.64 110.11 13.57
CA LEU A 273 -64.66 111.46 14.15
C LEU A 273 -64.67 112.54 13.07
N LYS A 274 -63.93 112.35 11.98
CA LYS A 274 -63.92 113.29 10.84
C LYS A 274 -65.28 113.31 10.15
N LYS A 275 -65.90 112.15 9.89
CA LYS A 275 -67.28 112.06 9.37
C LYS A 275 -68.28 112.70 10.32
N GLU A 276 -68.14 112.51 11.63
CA GLU A 276 -69.02 113.15 12.62
C GLU A 276 -68.86 114.68 12.65
N ARG A 277 -67.62 115.17 12.52
CA ARG A 277 -67.34 116.61 12.38
C ARG A 277 -67.93 117.17 11.08
N GLU A 278 -67.78 116.46 9.96
CA GLU A 278 -68.36 116.86 8.67
C GLU A 278 -69.90 116.87 8.72
N LEU A 279 -70.53 115.90 9.39
CA LEU A 279 -71.98 115.88 9.62
C LEU A 279 -72.45 117.05 10.50
N LYS A 280 -71.76 117.35 11.60
CA LYS A 280 -72.09 118.50 12.46
C LYS A 280 -71.94 119.84 11.73
N VAL A 281 -70.88 119.99 10.92
CA VAL A 281 -70.69 121.19 10.09
C VAL A 281 -71.76 121.29 9.00
N ALA A 282 -72.23 120.17 8.44
CA ALA A 282 -73.33 120.17 7.49
C ALA A 282 -74.67 120.56 8.16
N GLU A 283 -74.97 120.03 9.35
CA GLU A 283 -76.15 120.43 10.13
C GLU A 283 -76.12 121.90 10.55
N GLU A 284 -74.95 122.43 10.95
CA GLU A 284 -74.80 123.84 11.30
C GLU A 284 -74.95 124.77 10.08
N ARG A 285 -74.51 124.33 8.89
CA ARG A 285 -74.74 125.06 7.64
C ARG A 285 -76.21 125.09 7.25
N GLU A 286 -76.95 123.97 7.36
CA GLU A 286 -78.39 123.97 7.10
C GLU A 286 -79.17 124.87 8.08
N ARG A 287 -78.76 124.92 9.36
CA ARG A 287 -79.39 125.81 10.35
C ARG A 287 -79.14 127.29 10.06
N ALA A 288 -77.91 127.65 9.66
CA ALA A 288 -77.57 129.01 9.30
C ALA A 288 -78.34 129.50 8.04
N GLU A 289 -78.47 128.65 7.02
CA GLU A 289 -79.24 128.98 5.81
C GLU A 289 -80.74 129.21 6.10
N PHE A 290 -81.30 128.47 7.07
CA PHE A 290 -82.71 128.65 7.48
C PHE A 290 -82.94 129.95 8.26
N GLU A 291 -81.96 130.38 9.06
CA GLU A 291 -82.04 131.64 9.83
C GLU A 291 -81.89 132.88 8.94
N ASP A 292 -80.95 132.86 7.98
CA ASP A 292 -80.75 133.96 7.01
C ASP A 292 -82.00 134.20 6.14
N MET A 293 -82.69 133.14 5.71
CA MET A 293 -83.96 133.24 4.98
C MET A 293 -85.09 133.86 5.82
N ARG A 294 -85.04 133.72 7.15
CA ARG A 294 -86.01 134.29 8.08
C ARG A 294 -85.76 135.78 8.31
N GLU A 295 -84.49 136.18 8.40
CA GLU A 295 -84.10 137.58 8.58
C GLU A 295 -84.42 138.43 7.35
N LEU A 296 -84.20 137.90 6.14
CA LEU A 296 -84.53 138.61 4.90
C LEU A 296 -86.03 138.96 4.80
N ARG A 297 -86.92 138.06 5.28
CA ARG A 297 -88.37 138.30 5.34
C ARG A 297 -88.76 139.38 6.36
N ARG A 298 -88.00 139.52 7.46
CA ARG A 298 -88.24 140.56 8.49
C ARG A 298 -87.82 141.95 8.00
N VAL A 299 -86.70 142.04 7.27
CA VAL A 299 -86.23 143.30 6.69
C VAL A 299 -87.19 143.82 5.62
N GLN A 300 -87.74 142.95 4.77
CA GLN A 300 -88.73 143.33 3.76
C GLN A 300 -90.04 143.87 4.38
N ALA A 301 -90.49 143.30 5.50
CA ALA A 301 -91.66 143.79 6.24
C ALA A 301 -91.43 145.18 6.89
N ALA A 302 -90.22 145.44 7.39
CA ALA A 302 -89.85 146.72 8.01
C ALA A 302 -89.84 147.90 7.01
N VAL A 303 -89.44 147.67 5.76
CA VAL A 303 -89.41 148.70 4.70
C VAL A 303 -90.83 149.15 4.30
N ILE A 304 -91.81 148.23 4.29
CA ILE A 304 -93.21 148.54 3.95
C ILE A 304 -93.86 149.39 5.05
N ILE A 305 -93.58 149.11 6.32
CA ILE A 305 -94.10 149.85 7.48
C ILE A 305 -93.48 151.25 7.56
N GLN A 306 -92.19 151.40 7.25
CA GLN A 306 -91.51 152.71 7.24
C GLN A 306 -91.97 153.63 6.08
N ALA A 307 -92.37 153.06 4.93
CA ALA A 307 -92.92 153.84 3.82
C ALA A 307 -94.33 154.41 4.12
N TRP A 308 -95.15 153.70 4.91
CA TRP A 308 -96.51 154.10 5.25
C TRP A 308 -96.57 155.25 6.29
N VAL A 309 -95.69 155.23 7.29
CA VAL A 309 -95.60 156.29 8.33
C VAL A 309 -94.99 157.60 7.79
N ARG A 310 -94.02 157.50 6.86
CA ARG A 310 -93.43 158.69 6.20
C ARG A 310 -94.43 159.36 5.23
N GLY A 311 -95.35 158.61 4.62
CA GLY A 311 -96.43 159.16 3.79
C GLY A 311 -97.56 159.87 4.56
N HIS A 312 -97.82 159.49 5.81
CA HIS A 312 -98.85 160.13 6.65
C HIS A 312 -98.40 161.49 7.21
N ARG A 313 -97.10 161.67 7.51
CA ARG A 313 -96.55 162.93 8.03
C ARG A 313 -96.45 164.04 6.99
N VAL A 314 -96.33 163.69 5.71
CA VAL A 314 -96.22 164.65 4.58
C VAL A 314 -97.59 165.16 4.10
N ARG A 315 -98.71 164.47 4.40
CA ARG A 315 -100.07 164.88 3.99
C ARG A 315 -100.79 165.84 4.96
N ARG A 316 -100.18 166.20 6.10
CA ARG A 316 -100.76 167.18 7.06
C ARG A 316 -100.18 168.60 6.97
N ALA A 317 -99.11 168.83 6.19
CA ALA A 317 -98.43 170.13 6.13
C ALA A 317 -98.51 170.86 4.77
N LEU A 318 -99.05 170.23 3.72
CA LEU A 318 -99.24 170.85 2.39
C LEU A 318 -100.71 171.25 2.13
N LYS A 319 -101.33 171.82 3.19
CA LYS A 319 -102.34 172.89 3.19
C LYS A 319 -101.67 174.21 3.67
N ALA A 320 -100.49 174.48 3.13
CA ALA A 320 -99.87 175.78 2.88
C ALA A 320 -98.84 175.56 1.75
N GLY A 321 -99.15 176.09 0.55
CA GLY A 321 -98.30 176.05 -0.65
C GLY A 321 -98.26 174.67 -1.33
N GLY A 322 -98.51 174.49 -2.61
CA GLY A 322 -98.31 175.40 -3.73
C GLY A 322 -97.24 174.83 -4.65
N GLY A 323 -97.65 173.95 -5.57
CA GLY A 323 -97.17 173.92 -6.95
C GLY A 323 -95.73 173.47 -7.31
N LYS A 324 -95.71 172.45 -8.19
CA LYS A 324 -95.26 172.54 -9.61
C LYS A 324 -93.98 171.77 -10.03
N LYS A 325 -94.24 170.76 -10.89
CA LYS A 325 -93.53 170.28 -12.11
C LYS A 325 -92.22 169.45 -12.05
N GLY A 326 -92.27 168.36 -12.85
CA GLY A 326 -91.16 167.67 -13.54
C GLY A 326 -90.87 166.28 -12.97
N GLY A 327 -90.87 165.14 -13.67
CA GLY A 327 -90.88 164.84 -15.09
C GLY A 327 -89.79 163.81 -15.43
N GLY A 328 -90.18 162.57 -15.73
CA GLY A 328 -89.37 161.56 -16.46
C GLY A 328 -88.36 160.75 -15.63
N LYS A 329 -87.83 159.59 -16.07
CA LYS A 329 -88.10 158.70 -17.23
C LYS A 329 -87.20 157.45 -17.08
N LYS A 330 -87.66 156.29 -17.60
CA LYS A 330 -86.90 155.17 -18.21
C LYS A 330 -85.84 154.39 -17.39
N GLY A 331 -86.10 153.09 -17.23
CA GLY A 331 -85.57 152.09 -18.18
C GLY A 331 -84.51 151.10 -17.68
N GLY A 332 -84.87 149.82 -17.69
CA GLY A 332 -84.15 148.82 -18.50
C GLY A 332 -83.25 147.79 -17.82
N LYS A 333 -83.48 146.52 -18.23
CA LYS A 333 -82.51 145.41 -18.49
C LYS A 333 -81.75 144.84 -17.28
N LYS A 334 -81.24 143.61 -17.29
CA LYS A 334 -81.47 142.30 -17.97
C LYS A 334 -80.32 141.42 -17.46
N LYS A 335 -80.58 140.14 -17.19
CA LYS A 335 -79.63 139.00 -17.15
C LYS A 335 -78.52 139.13 -16.08
N LYS A 336 -77.98 138.04 -15.52
CA LYS A 336 -77.79 136.68 -16.01
C LYS A 336 -77.73 135.77 -14.79
#